data_AF-A0A850J1F5-F1
#
_entry.id   AF-A0A850J1F5-F1
#
_cell.length_a   1.000
_cell.length_b   1.000
_cell.length_c   1.000
_cell.angle_alpha   90.00
_cell.angle_beta   90.00
_cell.angle_gamma   90.00
#
_symmetry.space_group_name_H-M   'P 1'
#
loop_
_entity.id
_entity.type
_entity.pdbx_description
1 polymer ?
#
loop_
_entity_poly.entity_id
_entity_poly.type
_entity_poly.pdbx_seq_one_letter_code
_entity_poly.pdbx_strand_id
1 'polypeptide(L)'
;MAVRCCAEPAPARLLILADSAATRYSVSTCAACGGAVIEYYSYDDWDTGDPAGYEKYWWWRMDAGDTAAFREAVTACPAPLDADCPCPVHRALKQRTPRPLPPSSESPYDKAEVPRTRFTVDEDGAIRWTSP
;
A
#
# COMPACT_ATOMS: atom_id res chain seq x y z
N MET A 1 -16.20 -15.29 11.71
CA MET A 1 -14.81 -15.76 11.51
C MET A 1 -14.12 -14.80 10.56
N ALA A 2 -13.00 -14.19 10.96
CA ALA A 2 -12.24 -13.33 10.06
C ALA A 2 -11.68 -14.19 8.92
N VAL A 3 -12.07 -13.88 7.69
CA VAL A 3 -11.58 -14.56 6.49
C VAL A 3 -10.06 -14.31 6.43
N ARG A 4 -9.27 -15.35 6.72
CA ARG A 4 -7.82 -15.30 6.48
C ARG A 4 -7.60 -15.07 4.99
N CYS A 5 -6.58 -14.29 4.64
CA CYS A 5 -6.11 -14.23 3.25
C CYS A 5 -5.91 -15.65 2.72
N CYS A 6 -6.35 -15.92 1.50
CA CYS A 6 -6.32 -17.25 0.88
C CYS A 6 -4.90 -17.80 0.83
N ALA A 7 -4.77 -19.14 0.85
CA ALA A 7 -3.47 -19.83 0.82
C ALA A 7 -2.65 -19.48 -0.43
N GLU A 8 -3.33 -19.14 -1.54
CA GLU A 8 -2.74 -18.75 -2.81
C GLU A 8 -3.35 -17.41 -3.26
N PRO A 9 -2.79 -16.26 -2.83
CA PRO A 9 -3.26 -14.97 -3.32
C PRO A 9 -2.91 -14.80 -4.80
N ALA A 10 -3.90 -14.41 -5.61
CA ALA A 10 -3.70 -13.93 -6.97
C ALA A 10 -3.82 -12.39 -7.00
N PRO A 11 -2.75 -11.64 -6.66
CA PRO A 11 -2.79 -10.19 -6.61
C PRO A 11 -2.90 -9.59 -8.01
N ALA A 12 -3.87 -8.71 -8.21
CA ALA A 12 -3.97 -7.85 -9.37
C ALA A 12 -3.74 -6.40 -8.94
N ARG A 13 -2.83 -5.69 -9.61
CA ARG A 13 -2.54 -4.27 -9.33
C ARG A 13 -3.82 -3.45 -9.51
N LEU A 14 -4.17 -2.71 -8.47
CA LEU A 14 -5.29 -1.77 -8.45
C LEU A 14 -4.81 -0.34 -8.61
N LEU A 15 -3.67 0.02 -7.99
CA LEU A 15 -3.13 1.37 -8.00
C LEU A 15 -1.61 1.35 -7.95
N ILE A 16 -0.96 2.20 -8.74
CA ILE A 16 0.50 2.43 -8.69
C ILE A 16 0.73 3.89 -8.28
N LEU A 17 1.42 4.09 -7.16
CA LEU A 17 1.78 5.40 -6.62
C LEU A 17 3.24 5.76 -6.92
N ALA A 18 4.10 4.76 -7.13
CA ALA A 18 5.47 4.91 -7.61
C ALA A 18 5.92 3.59 -8.25
N ASP A 19 6.67 3.66 -9.36
CA ASP A 19 7.26 2.47 -10.00
C ASP A 19 8.60 2.82 -10.65
N SER A 20 9.58 3.18 -9.82
CA SER A 20 10.96 3.44 -10.22
C SER A 20 11.92 2.42 -9.63
N ALA A 21 13.17 2.44 -10.10
CA ALA A 21 14.22 1.58 -9.55
C ALA A 21 14.42 1.82 -8.04
N ALA A 22 14.36 3.09 -7.61
CA ALA A 22 14.58 3.50 -6.22
C ALA A 22 13.33 3.45 -5.35
N THR A 23 12.12 3.45 -5.93
CA THR A 23 10.87 3.48 -5.14
C THR A 23 9.76 2.76 -5.86
N ARG A 24 9.13 1.79 -5.18
CA ARG A 24 7.90 1.15 -5.66
C ARG A 24 6.83 1.31 -4.60
N TYR A 25 5.67 1.79 -4.99
CA TYR A 25 4.53 1.95 -4.10
C TYR A 25 3.27 1.53 -4.85
N SER A 26 2.63 0.45 -4.44
CA SER A 26 1.45 -0.07 -5.12
C SER A 26 0.42 -0.67 -4.17
N VAL A 27 -0.81 -0.74 -4.65
CA VAL A 27 -1.91 -1.48 -4.01
C VAL A 27 -2.35 -2.58 -4.96
N SER A 28 -2.39 -3.81 -4.47
CA SER A 28 -2.79 -5.00 -5.22
C SER A 28 -3.95 -5.70 -4.52
N THR A 29 -5.00 -6.04 -5.25
CA THR A 29 -6.19 -6.72 -4.71
C THR A 29 -6.16 -8.21 -4.97
N CYS A 30 -6.74 -8.99 -4.07
CA CYS A 30 -6.86 -10.43 -4.20
C CYS A 30 -8.31 -10.82 -4.54
N ALA A 31 -8.53 -11.44 -5.69
CA ALA A 31 -9.87 -11.87 -6.12
C ALA A 31 -10.47 -12.96 -5.22
N ALA A 32 -9.65 -13.79 -4.59
CA ALA A 32 -10.11 -14.94 -3.80
C ALA A 32 -10.62 -14.58 -2.41
N CYS A 33 -9.98 -13.63 -1.71
CA CYS A 33 -10.42 -13.19 -0.37
C CYS A 33 -11.09 -11.81 -0.38
N GLY A 34 -11.07 -11.09 -1.50
CA GLY A 34 -11.57 -9.73 -1.62
C GLY A 34 -10.72 -8.66 -0.93
N GLY A 35 -9.66 -9.05 -0.22
CA GLY A 35 -8.72 -8.14 0.45
C GLY A 35 -7.68 -7.55 -0.50
N ALA A 36 -6.75 -6.78 0.06
CA ALA A 36 -5.67 -6.17 -0.70
C ALA A 36 -4.37 -6.08 0.12
N VAL A 37 -3.28 -5.88 -0.60
CA VAL A 37 -1.95 -5.63 -0.06
C VAL A 37 -1.47 -4.29 -0.58
N ILE A 38 -0.90 -3.51 0.32
CA ILE A 38 -0.16 -2.30 0.01
C ILE A 38 1.31 -2.65 0.14
N GLU A 39 2.11 -2.35 -0.87
CA GLU A 39 3.54 -2.64 -0.91
C GLU A 39 4.29 -1.33 -1.11
N TYR A 40 5.30 -1.09 -0.27
CA TYR A 40 6.18 0.06 -0.38
C TYR A 40 7.63 -0.41 -0.28
N TYR A 41 8.38 -0.20 -1.35
CA TYR A 41 9.81 -0.40 -1.43
C TYR A 41 10.49 0.95 -1.60
N SER A 42 11.56 1.17 -0.84
CA SER A 42 12.43 2.32 -0.94
C SER A 42 13.86 1.83 -0.95
N TYR A 43 14.65 2.36 -1.87
CA TYR A 43 16.08 2.16 -1.97
C TYR A 43 16.73 3.53 -2.08
N ASP A 44 17.64 3.81 -1.16
CA ASP A 44 18.45 5.03 -1.15
C ASP A 44 19.88 4.65 -1.55
N ASP A 45 20.31 5.10 -2.73
CA ASP A 45 21.59 4.75 -3.35
C ASP A 45 22.68 5.81 -3.16
N TRP A 46 22.41 6.81 -2.30
CA TRP A 46 23.25 8.01 -2.18
C TRP A 46 24.63 7.77 -1.52
N ASP A 47 24.91 6.60 -0.91
CA ASP A 47 26.21 6.34 -0.24
C ASP A 47 26.70 4.87 -0.37
N THR A 48 27.95 4.69 -0.83
CA THR A 48 28.48 3.45 -1.45
C THR A 48 28.94 2.33 -0.47
N GLY A 49 28.30 2.15 0.67
CA GLY A 49 28.85 1.32 1.76
C GLY A 49 28.28 -0.10 1.94
N ASP A 50 26.95 -0.22 1.98
CA ASP A 50 26.27 -1.51 2.29
C ASP A 50 24.82 -1.52 1.78
N PRO A 51 24.53 -2.12 0.61
CA PRO A 51 23.19 -2.16 0.01
C PRO A 51 22.09 -2.68 0.95
N ALA A 52 22.42 -3.57 1.89
CA ALA A 52 21.46 -4.20 2.79
C ALA A 52 20.88 -3.23 3.85
N GLY A 53 21.58 -2.13 4.15
CA GLY A 53 21.10 -1.11 5.09
C GLY A 53 20.06 -0.13 4.52
N TYR A 54 19.97 -0.07 3.19
CA TYR A 54 19.21 0.97 2.47
C TYR A 54 17.99 0.43 1.73
N GLU A 55 17.89 -0.88 1.54
CA GLU A 55 16.66 -1.52 1.09
C GLU A 55 15.66 -1.54 2.24
N LYS A 56 14.56 -0.80 2.07
CA LYS A 56 13.45 -0.83 2.99
C LYS A 56 12.23 -1.34 2.26
N TYR A 57 11.68 -2.43 2.76
CA TYR A 57 10.45 -3.00 2.26
C TYR A 57 9.41 -3.06 3.37
N TRP A 58 8.24 -2.52 3.08
CA TRP A 58 7.10 -2.51 3.96
C TRP A 58 5.87 -3.01 3.22
N TRP A 59 4.99 -3.71 3.94
CA TRP A 59 3.70 -4.12 3.40
C TRP A 59 2.59 -4.09 4.46
N TRP A 60 1.36 -3.88 3.99
CA TRP A 60 0.15 -3.80 4.83
C TRP A 60 -0.97 -4.58 4.16
N ARG A 61 -1.91 -5.10 4.95
CA ARG A 61 -3.13 -5.72 4.41
C ARG A 61 -4.36 -4.89 4.70
N MET A 62 -5.26 -4.91 3.74
CA MET A 62 -6.65 -4.49 3.87
C MET A 62 -7.54 -5.73 3.86
N ASP A 63 -8.56 -5.74 4.72
CA ASP A 63 -9.61 -6.75 4.61
C ASP A 63 -10.55 -6.44 3.45
N ALA A 64 -11.55 -7.29 3.22
CA ALA A 64 -12.47 -7.12 2.11
C ALA A 64 -13.31 -5.83 2.20
N GLY A 65 -13.63 -5.37 3.42
CA GLY A 65 -14.40 -4.14 3.64
C GLY A 65 -13.56 -2.91 3.32
N ASP A 66 -12.36 -2.82 3.88
CA ASP A 66 -11.41 -1.75 3.60
C ASP A 66 -11.04 -1.71 2.11
N THR A 67 -10.86 -2.89 1.49
CA THR A 67 -10.56 -3.00 0.05
C THR A 67 -11.70 -2.52 -0.82
N ALA A 68 -12.95 -2.79 -0.43
CA ALA A 68 -14.13 -2.30 -1.15
C ALA A 68 -14.21 -0.77 -1.08
N ALA A 69 -14.03 -0.18 0.12
CA ALA A 69 -13.99 1.27 0.30
C ALA A 69 -12.84 1.93 -0.49
N PHE A 70 -11.66 1.30 -0.48
CA PHE A 70 -10.51 1.76 -1.26
C PHE A 70 -10.81 1.73 -2.77
N ARG A 71 -11.40 0.64 -3.28
CA ARG A 71 -11.81 0.52 -4.68
C ARG A 71 -12.76 1.63 -5.09
N GLU A 72 -13.75 1.93 -4.26
CA GLU A 72 -14.69 3.02 -4.50
C GLU A 72 -13.96 4.36 -4.61
N ALA A 73 -13.08 4.67 -3.65
CA ALA A 73 -12.32 5.92 -3.62
C ALA A 73 -11.40 6.12 -4.84
N VAL A 74 -10.83 5.04 -5.39
CA VAL A 74 -9.94 5.13 -6.57
C VAL A 74 -10.69 5.14 -7.91
N THR A 75 -12.00 4.88 -7.95
CA THR A 75 -12.77 4.84 -9.22
C THR A 75 -12.76 6.17 -9.97
N ALA A 76 -12.58 7.30 -9.27
CA ALA A 76 -12.45 8.62 -9.87
C ALA A 76 -11.09 8.85 -10.57
N CYS A 77 -10.13 7.94 -10.43
CA CYS A 77 -8.84 8.04 -11.09
C CYS A 77 -8.93 7.58 -12.56
N PRO A 78 -8.56 8.42 -13.53
CA PRO A 78 -8.62 8.04 -14.95
C PRO A 78 -7.51 7.06 -15.38
N ALA A 79 -6.41 6.99 -14.62
CA ALA A 79 -5.24 6.16 -14.94
C ALA A 79 -4.62 5.60 -13.65
N PRO A 80 -5.26 4.64 -12.97
CA PRO A 80 -4.81 4.14 -11.67
C PRO A 80 -3.49 3.37 -11.72
N LEU A 81 -3.10 2.86 -12.90
CA LEU A 81 -1.84 2.16 -13.10
C LEU A 81 -0.72 3.07 -13.64
N ASP A 82 -1.00 4.36 -13.80
CA ASP A 82 0.00 5.36 -14.17
C ASP A 82 0.49 6.08 -12.91
N ALA A 83 1.72 5.78 -12.52
CA ALA A 83 2.34 6.37 -11.34
C ALA A 83 2.40 7.91 -11.40
N ASP A 84 2.41 8.51 -12.59
CA ASP A 84 2.51 9.96 -12.78
C ASP A 84 1.14 10.64 -12.92
N CYS A 85 0.04 9.90 -12.74
CA CYS A 85 -1.30 10.46 -12.77
C CYS A 85 -1.44 11.61 -11.73
N PRO A 86 -1.82 12.83 -12.15
CA PRO A 86 -1.88 13.99 -11.26
C PRO A 86 -3.21 14.09 -10.50
N CYS A 87 -4.05 13.05 -10.53
CA CYS A 87 -5.40 13.13 -9.98
C CYS A 87 -5.38 13.31 -8.43
N PRO A 88 -6.49 13.83 -7.85
CA PRO A 88 -6.59 14.04 -6.40
C PRO A 88 -6.31 12.77 -5.57
N VAL A 89 -6.71 11.60 -6.07
CA VAL A 89 -6.46 10.29 -5.42
C VAL A 89 -4.97 10.00 -5.29
N HIS A 90 -4.22 10.09 -6.40
CA HIS A 90 -2.76 9.88 -6.38
C HIS A 90 -2.07 10.92 -5.50
N ARG A 91 -2.48 12.18 -5.58
CA ARG A 91 -1.93 13.24 -4.74
C ARG A 91 -2.18 12.96 -3.25
N ALA A 92 -3.40 12.61 -2.86
CA ALA A 92 -3.75 12.30 -1.46
C ALA A 92 -2.96 11.09 -0.94
N LEU A 93 -2.85 10.02 -1.74
CA LEU A 93 -2.16 8.79 -1.35
C LEU A 93 -0.63 8.90 -1.38
N LYS A 94 -0.06 9.79 -2.21
CA LYS A 94 1.37 10.15 -2.21
C LYS A 94 1.73 11.09 -1.05
N GLN A 95 0.79 11.90 -0.57
CA GLN A 95 1.00 12.77 0.59
C GLN A 95 1.14 11.91 1.84
N ARG A 96 2.38 11.69 2.25
CA ARG A 96 2.76 10.77 3.31
C ARG A 96 2.25 11.21 4.68
N THR A 97 1.15 10.61 5.13
CA THR A 97 0.98 10.10 6.51
C THR A 97 -0.21 9.13 6.55
N PRO A 98 0.00 7.92 7.09
CA PRO A 98 -0.06 7.78 8.54
C PRO A 98 1.33 7.50 9.11
N ARG A 99 1.70 8.28 10.11
CA ARG A 99 2.78 7.92 11.02
C ARG A 99 2.11 7.24 12.23
N PRO A 100 2.54 6.05 12.66
CA PRO A 100 3.40 5.09 11.98
C PRO A 100 2.53 4.01 11.31
N LEU A 101 2.76 3.79 10.02
CA LEU A 101 2.81 2.42 9.52
C LEU A 101 3.62 1.61 10.56
N PRO A 102 3.13 0.47 11.10
CA PRO A 102 3.83 -0.25 12.19
C PRO A 102 5.29 -0.53 11.84
N PRO A 103 6.14 -0.83 12.85
CA PRO A 103 7.55 -1.05 12.62
C PRO A 103 7.74 -2.01 11.44
N SER A 104 8.50 -1.57 10.42
CA SER A 104 9.04 -2.49 9.44
C SER A 104 9.67 -3.64 10.21
N SER A 105 9.38 -4.88 9.83
CA SER A 105 10.36 -5.91 10.08
C SER A 105 11.58 -5.57 9.23
N GLU A 106 12.75 -5.50 9.86
CA GLU A 106 14.02 -5.18 9.18
C GLU A 106 14.50 -6.31 8.26
N SER A 107 13.68 -7.35 8.09
CA SER A 107 13.95 -8.48 7.20
C SER A 107 12.75 -8.73 6.29
N PRO A 108 12.97 -8.87 4.96
CA PRO A 108 11.92 -9.32 4.03
C PRO A 108 11.48 -10.78 4.28
N TYR A 109 12.17 -11.50 5.17
CA TYR A 109 11.87 -12.88 5.56
C TYR A 109 11.13 -13.01 6.89
N ASP A 110 11.03 -11.92 7.65
CA ASP A 110 10.28 -11.91 8.89
C ASP A 110 8.78 -11.91 8.61
N LYS A 111 8.04 -12.57 9.49
CA LYS A 111 6.58 -12.55 9.46
C LYS A 111 6.14 -11.13 9.79
N ALA A 112 5.74 -10.33 8.80
CA ALA A 112 5.15 -9.05 9.15
C ALA A 112 3.86 -9.28 9.95
N GLU A 113 3.87 -8.84 11.20
CA GLU A 113 2.65 -8.72 11.98
C GLU A 113 1.79 -7.63 11.34
N VAL A 114 0.60 -8.04 10.92
CA VAL A 114 -0.23 -7.30 9.99
C VAL A 114 -0.99 -6.18 10.73
N PRO A 115 -0.71 -4.90 10.47
CA PRO A 115 -1.64 -3.84 10.83
C PRO A 115 -2.89 -3.96 9.97
N ARG A 116 -4.05 -3.91 10.62
CA ARG A 116 -5.32 -3.65 9.94
C ARG A 116 -5.35 -2.17 9.62
N THR A 117 -5.24 -1.83 8.33
CA THR A 117 -5.30 -0.44 7.90
C THR A 117 -6.77 -0.06 7.75
N ARG A 118 -7.36 0.61 8.75
CA ARG A 118 -8.76 1.07 8.63
C ARG A 118 -8.77 2.31 7.74
N PHE A 119 -8.97 2.06 6.45
CA PHE A 119 -9.08 3.05 5.39
C PHE A 119 -10.35 3.86 5.56
N THR A 120 -10.26 5.19 5.51
CA THR A 120 -11.43 6.07 5.55
C THR A 120 -11.30 7.19 4.55
N VAL A 121 -12.44 7.62 4.01
CA VAL A 121 -12.56 8.88 3.26
C VAL A 121 -13.24 9.87 4.21
N ASP A 122 -12.59 10.99 4.50
CA ASP A 122 -13.17 12.03 5.36
C ASP A 122 -14.25 12.84 4.62
N GLU A 123 -14.96 13.72 5.34
CA GLU A 123 -16.06 14.53 4.80
C GLU A 123 -15.61 15.46 3.66
N ASP A 124 -14.31 15.81 3.61
CA ASP A 124 -13.70 16.62 2.56
C ASP A 124 -13.25 15.78 1.34
N GLY A 125 -13.49 14.46 1.37
CA GLY A 125 -13.08 13.54 0.32
C GLY A 125 -11.60 13.17 0.37
N ALA A 126 -10.88 13.52 1.43
CA ALA A 126 -9.48 13.16 1.58
C ALA A 126 -9.34 11.73 2.09
N ILE A 127 -8.43 11.01 1.45
CA ILE A 127 -8.12 9.62 1.78
C ILE A 127 -7.23 9.61 3.02
N ARG A 128 -7.66 8.89 4.04
CA ARG A 128 -6.97 8.77 5.33
C ARG A 128 -6.77 7.30 5.69
N TRP A 129 -5.68 7.07 6.38
CA TRP A 129 -5.41 5.81 7.06
C TRP A 129 -5.50 6.08 8.55
N THR A 130 -6.40 5.38 9.24
CA THR A 130 -6.47 5.48 10.70
C THR A 130 -5.46 4.53 11.33
N SER A 131 -4.88 4.94 12.47
CA SER A 131 -4.05 4.04 13.28
C SER A 131 -4.90 2.85 13.77
N PRO A 132 -4.31 1.66 13.92
CA PRO A 132 -4.99 0.50 14.49
C PRO A 132 -5.67 0.76 15.83
#